data_AF-A0A969DVU8-F1
#
_entry.id   AF-A0A969DVU8-F1
#
_cell.length_a   1.000
_cell.length_b   1.000
_cell.length_c   1.000
_cell.angle_alpha   90.00
_cell.angle_beta   90.00
_cell.angle_gamma   90.00
#
_symmetry.space_group_name_H-M   'P 1'
#
loop_
_entity.id
_entity.type
_entity.pdbx_description
1 polymer ?
#
loop_
_entity_poly.entity_id
_entity_poly.type
_entity_poly.pdbx_seq_one_letter_code
_entity_poly.pdbx_strand_id
1 'polypeptide(L)'
;MDLTYSKFLAVWQIIALSLSAVSFIVAILILIIHKIRFSSISDYKQKYDYLASNDSRMVFMSIVAFAVGLTLIINTVYDDTVAVSVVWFFVRMFIALCIGTLIIYISYLMMRFAYPTTLEKKMKKWRYKPRVNSKTGHTMKLLSEDEEDVHLDEGMQAEENVFSVDYDVWVDEETGDVQIEKYPGHLIAYQCNSCGFKTMKLIKEEIVIAPTEHADGEMIKNYQCNYCSAKRSKTVKVAKLSQSESHYKLPAHLHFKNEEKVDLVSLEIHISTGKTRMFEFNSTKQASEFLKEFKVEEE
;
A
#
# COMPACT_ATOMS: atom_id res chain seq x y z
N MET A 1 -11.76 11.94 -52.42
CA MET A 1 -11.76 11.87 -50.95
C MET A 1 -12.89 12.73 -50.45
N ASP A 2 -13.78 12.17 -49.63
CA ASP A 2 -15.07 12.80 -49.35
C ASP A 2 -14.91 14.04 -48.46
N LEU A 3 -15.57 15.14 -48.85
CA LEU A 3 -15.63 16.39 -48.06
C LEU A 3 -16.09 16.15 -46.61
N THR A 4 -16.84 15.06 -46.38
CA THR A 4 -17.28 14.61 -45.06
C THR A 4 -16.11 14.13 -44.20
N TYR A 5 -15.14 13.42 -44.77
CA TYR A 5 -14.00 12.88 -44.04
C TYR A 5 -12.99 13.97 -43.63
N SER A 6 -12.72 14.94 -44.51
CA SER A 6 -11.84 16.07 -44.17
C SER A 6 -12.45 16.96 -43.08
N LYS A 7 -13.77 17.21 -43.12
CA LYS A 7 -14.49 17.90 -42.04
C LYS A 7 -14.41 17.13 -40.72
N PHE A 8 -14.57 15.80 -40.76
CA PHE A 8 -14.41 14.95 -39.59
C PHE A 8 -13.02 15.09 -38.96
N LEU A 9 -11.95 15.03 -39.77
CA LEU A 9 -10.57 15.17 -39.26
C LEU A 9 -10.33 16.53 -38.61
N ALA A 10 -10.82 17.63 -39.20
CA ALA A 10 -10.69 18.96 -38.63
C ALA A 10 -11.41 19.09 -37.28
N VAL A 11 -12.64 18.57 -37.18
CA VAL A 11 -13.40 18.55 -35.92
C VAL A 11 -12.69 17.67 -34.87
N TRP A 12 -12.22 16.49 -35.27
CA TRP A 12 -11.49 15.59 -34.39
C TRP A 12 -10.25 16.25 -33.82
N GLN A 13 -9.47 16.95 -34.64
CA GLN A 13 -8.25 17.63 -34.22
C GLN A 13 -8.53 18.70 -33.16
N ILE A 14 -9.58 19.51 -33.35
CA ILE A 14 -9.99 20.51 -32.36
C ILE A 14 -10.42 19.84 -31.05
N ILE A 15 -11.20 18.76 -31.12
CA ILE A 15 -11.67 18.03 -29.93
C ILE A 15 -10.48 17.40 -29.19
N ALA A 16 -9.58 16.71 -29.90
CA ALA A 16 -8.44 16.02 -29.32
C ALA A 16 -7.46 17.00 -28.64
N LEU A 17 -7.21 18.17 -29.26
CA LEU A 17 -6.39 19.23 -28.66
C LEU A 17 -7.07 19.87 -27.45
N SER A 18 -8.39 20.09 -27.50
CA SER A 18 -9.13 20.64 -26.36
C SER A 18 -9.12 19.68 -25.18
N LEU A 19 -9.35 18.38 -25.43
CA LEU A 19 -9.31 17.34 -24.41
C LEU A 19 -7.91 17.15 -23.84
N SER A 20 -6.85 17.23 -24.66
CA SER A 20 -5.47 17.11 -24.16
C SER A 20 -5.10 18.27 -23.23
N ALA A 21 -5.48 19.49 -23.60
CA ALA A 21 -5.30 20.68 -22.76
C ALA A 21 -6.03 20.53 -21.40
N VAL A 22 -7.30 20.08 -21.42
CA VAL A 22 -8.05 19.79 -20.19
C VAL A 22 -7.35 18.71 -19.36
N SER A 23 -6.87 17.64 -19.99
CA SER A 23 -6.19 16.54 -19.31
C SER A 23 -4.91 17.00 -18.59
N PHE A 24 -4.12 17.88 -19.21
CA PHE A 24 -2.94 18.46 -18.57
C PHE A 24 -3.28 19.40 -17.43
N ILE A 25 -4.33 20.22 -17.59
CA ILE A 25 -4.82 21.08 -16.51
C ILE A 25 -5.24 20.22 -15.31
N VAL A 26 -5.99 19.13 -15.54
CA VAL A 26 -6.39 18.19 -14.49
C VAL A 26 -5.17 17.54 -13.82
N ALA A 27 -4.18 17.11 -14.59
CA ALA A 27 -2.94 16.54 -14.05
C ALA A 27 -2.24 17.51 -13.09
N ILE A 28 -2.13 18.79 -13.46
CA ILE A 28 -1.51 19.83 -12.64
C ILE A 28 -2.38 20.14 -11.41
N LEU A 29 -3.69 20.27 -11.58
CA LEU A 29 -4.63 20.54 -10.48
C LEU A 29 -4.57 19.45 -9.41
N ILE A 30 -4.49 18.17 -9.78
CA ILE A 30 -4.34 17.07 -8.82
C ILE A 30 -3.11 17.28 -7.93
N LEU A 31 -1.96 17.65 -8.51
CA LEU A 31 -0.71 17.89 -7.74
C LEU A 31 -0.81 19.14 -6.87
N ILE A 32 -1.42 20.22 -7.38
CA ILE A 32 -1.62 21.45 -6.63
C ILE A 32 -2.53 21.19 -5.43
N ILE A 33 -3.69 20.57 -5.64
CA ILE A 33 -4.64 20.22 -4.57
C ILE A 33 -3.95 19.33 -3.54
N HIS A 34 -3.20 18.31 -3.99
CA HIS A 34 -2.48 17.42 -3.10
C HIS A 34 -1.44 18.17 -2.24
N LYS A 35 -0.67 19.09 -2.84
CA LYS A 35 0.30 19.93 -2.11
C LYS A 35 -0.35 20.91 -1.15
N ILE A 36 -1.44 21.56 -1.55
CA ILE A 36 -2.21 22.48 -0.68
C ILE A 36 -2.77 21.72 0.51
N ARG A 37 -3.41 20.57 0.27
CA ARG A 37 -3.94 19.70 1.34
C ARG A 37 -2.83 19.28 2.30
N PHE A 38 -1.68 18.84 1.79
CA PHE A 38 -0.53 18.47 2.61
C PHE A 38 0.02 19.63 3.44
N SER A 39 0.14 20.82 2.84
CA SER A 39 0.65 22.02 3.52
C SER A 39 -0.31 22.58 4.56
N SER A 40 -1.62 22.34 4.39
CA SER A 40 -2.66 22.80 5.31
C SER A 40 -2.69 22.00 6.62
N ILE A 41 -2.08 20.82 6.66
CA ILE A 41 -1.99 20.03 7.88
C ILE A 41 -0.91 20.65 8.77
N SER A 42 -1.21 20.91 10.03
CA SER A 42 -0.24 21.42 11.01
C SER A 42 0.51 20.26 11.66
N ASP A 43 -0.25 19.33 12.24
CA ASP A 43 0.24 18.19 13.00
C ASP A 43 1.10 17.22 12.16
N TYR A 44 2.25 16.79 12.69
CA TYR A 44 3.17 15.96 11.93
C TYR A 44 2.70 14.50 11.84
N LYS A 45 1.94 14.00 12.83
CA LYS A 45 1.34 12.67 12.74
C LYS A 45 0.30 12.61 11.62
N GLN A 46 -0.58 13.61 11.55
CA GLN A 46 -1.53 13.73 10.45
C GLN A 46 -0.83 13.87 9.08
N LYS A 47 0.33 14.54 9.00
CA LYS A 47 1.14 14.58 7.77
C LYS A 47 1.66 13.21 7.36
N TYR A 48 2.15 12.44 8.34
CA TYR A 48 2.58 11.06 8.11
C TYR A 48 1.41 10.22 7.56
N ASP A 49 0.25 10.26 8.22
CA ASP A 49 -0.92 9.45 7.86
C ASP A 49 -1.47 9.81 6.48
N TYR A 50 -1.50 11.10 6.17
CA TYR A 50 -1.90 11.58 4.85
C TYR A 50 -0.94 11.10 3.75
N LEU A 51 0.39 11.16 3.99
CA LEU A 51 1.36 10.66 3.01
C LEU A 51 1.21 9.15 2.80
N ALA A 52 1.06 8.38 3.88
CA ALA A 52 0.91 6.93 3.84
C ALA A 52 -0.31 6.47 3.03
N SER A 53 -1.41 7.24 3.09
CA SER A 53 -2.69 6.87 2.48
C SER A 53 -2.93 7.48 1.10
N ASN A 54 -2.41 8.68 0.82
CA ASN A 54 -2.78 9.45 -0.37
C ASN A 54 -1.64 9.71 -1.37
N ASP A 55 -0.37 9.79 -0.95
CA ASP A 55 0.74 10.30 -1.77
C ASP A 55 0.89 9.53 -3.10
N SER A 56 1.09 8.21 -3.03
CA SER A 56 1.25 7.36 -4.22
C SER A 56 0.04 7.41 -5.16
N ARG A 57 -1.19 7.40 -4.60
CA ARG A 57 -2.43 7.43 -5.38
C ARG A 57 -2.59 8.76 -6.12
N MET A 58 -2.35 9.88 -5.46
CA MET A 58 -2.52 11.21 -6.06
C MET A 58 -1.46 11.47 -7.14
N VAL A 59 -0.20 11.11 -6.89
CA VAL A 59 0.86 11.22 -7.90
C VAL A 59 0.57 10.35 -9.11
N PHE A 60 0.15 9.09 -8.90
CA PHE A 60 -0.19 8.20 -10.02
C PHE A 60 -1.37 8.70 -10.84
N MET A 61 -2.44 9.20 -10.20
CA MET A 61 -3.60 9.78 -10.91
C MET A 61 -3.21 10.99 -11.76
N SER A 62 -2.29 11.83 -11.29
CA SER A 62 -1.75 12.95 -12.07
C SER A 62 -0.97 12.45 -13.30
N ILE A 63 -0.13 11.43 -13.15
CA ILE A 63 0.63 10.84 -14.26
C ILE A 63 -0.33 10.21 -15.30
N VAL A 64 -1.38 9.52 -14.86
CA VAL A 64 -2.39 8.95 -15.77
C VAL A 64 -3.10 10.05 -16.55
N ALA A 65 -3.53 11.13 -15.89
CA ALA A 65 -4.14 12.29 -16.56
C ALA A 65 -3.16 12.94 -17.56
N PHE A 66 -1.87 13.02 -17.22
CA PHE A 66 -0.85 13.52 -18.14
C PHE A 66 -0.66 12.59 -19.36
N ALA A 67 -0.58 11.27 -19.14
CA ALA A 67 -0.43 10.28 -20.19
C ALA A 67 -1.62 10.27 -21.17
N VAL A 68 -2.85 10.47 -20.67
CA VAL A 68 -4.05 10.63 -21.51
C VAL A 68 -3.92 11.87 -22.39
N GLY A 69 -3.46 13.01 -21.84
CA GLY A 69 -3.22 14.23 -22.62
C GLY A 69 -2.19 14.02 -23.73
N LEU A 70 -1.09 13.33 -23.42
CA LEU A 70 -0.05 13.02 -24.41
C LEU A 70 -0.56 12.06 -25.50
N THR A 71 -1.37 11.06 -25.12
CA THR A 71 -1.99 10.12 -26.06
C THR A 71 -2.87 10.83 -27.07
N LEU A 72 -3.67 11.80 -26.60
CA LEU A 72 -4.52 12.63 -27.46
C LEU A 72 -3.67 13.50 -28.41
N ILE A 73 -2.56 14.08 -27.95
CA ILE A 73 -1.63 14.85 -28.80
C ILE A 73 -0.98 13.97 -29.86
N ILE A 74 -0.51 12.78 -29.51
CA ILE A 74 0.06 11.84 -30.49
C ILE A 74 -0.98 11.52 -31.57
N ASN A 75 -2.25 11.47 -31.19
CA ASN A 75 -3.35 11.26 -32.13
C ASN A 75 -3.73 12.49 -32.98
N THR A 76 -2.99 13.60 -32.88
CA THR A 76 -3.13 14.77 -33.77
C THR A 76 -1.89 15.02 -34.63
N VAL A 77 -0.88 14.15 -34.61
CA VAL A 77 0.33 14.30 -35.43
C VAL A 77 0.12 13.62 -36.79
N TYR A 78 0.83 14.08 -37.83
CA TYR A 78 0.82 13.52 -39.19
C TYR A 78 -0.54 13.59 -39.89
N ASP A 79 -1.18 14.76 -39.87
CA ASP A 79 -2.51 14.95 -40.45
C ASP A 79 -2.53 14.70 -41.97
N ASP A 80 -1.44 15.01 -42.68
CA ASP A 80 -1.31 14.74 -44.11
C ASP A 80 -1.44 13.23 -44.44
N THR A 81 -0.84 12.37 -43.61
CA THR A 81 -0.90 10.90 -43.77
C THR A 81 -2.29 10.37 -43.51
N VAL A 82 -2.98 10.91 -42.50
CA VAL A 82 -4.33 10.48 -42.12
C VAL A 82 -5.39 11.01 -43.09
N ALA A 83 -5.12 12.13 -43.77
CA ALA A 83 -5.96 12.60 -44.85
C ALA A 83 -6.08 11.52 -45.94
N VAL A 84 -4.99 10.83 -46.32
CA VAL A 84 -4.97 9.85 -47.43
C VAL A 84 -6.08 8.77 -47.34
N SER A 85 -6.36 8.24 -46.14
CA SER A 85 -7.44 7.26 -45.96
C SER A 85 -7.90 7.16 -44.51
N VAL A 86 -9.16 6.75 -44.32
CA VAL A 86 -9.73 6.47 -42.98
C VAL A 86 -8.99 5.36 -42.23
N VAL A 87 -8.32 4.45 -42.94
CA VAL A 87 -7.53 3.38 -42.32
C VAL A 87 -6.37 3.97 -41.51
N TRP A 88 -5.71 5.00 -42.03
CA TRP A 88 -4.60 5.65 -41.34
C TRP A 88 -5.03 6.35 -40.03
N PHE A 89 -6.28 6.80 -39.94
CA PHE A 89 -6.84 7.31 -38.69
C PHE A 89 -6.86 6.24 -37.60
N PHE A 90 -7.38 5.05 -37.91
CA PHE A 90 -7.45 3.93 -36.96
C PHE A 90 -6.06 3.39 -36.60
N VAL A 91 -5.14 3.32 -37.56
CA VAL A 91 -3.75 2.96 -37.30
C VAL A 91 -3.10 3.95 -36.34
N ARG A 92 -3.25 5.26 -36.57
CA ARG A 92 -2.74 6.31 -35.67
C ARG A 92 -3.36 6.22 -34.28
N MET A 93 -4.66 5.97 -34.18
CA MET A 93 -5.36 5.78 -32.91
C MET A 93 -4.82 4.57 -32.14
N PHE A 94 -4.64 3.45 -32.82
CA PHE A 94 -4.06 2.25 -32.21
C PHE A 94 -2.64 2.51 -31.69
N ILE A 95 -1.77 3.11 -32.49
CA ILE A 95 -0.39 3.43 -32.08
C ILE A 95 -0.40 4.40 -30.89
N ALA A 96 -1.23 5.44 -30.91
CA ALA A 96 -1.35 6.38 -29.80
C ALA A 96 -1.77 5.67 -28.50
N LEU A 97 -2.75 4.77 -28.56
CA LEU A 97 -3.19 3.98 -27.40
C LEU A 97 -2.10 3.04 -26.89
N CYS A 98 -1.33 2.39 -27.78
CA CYS A 98 -0.19 1.56 -27.39
C CYS A 98 0.88 2.38 -26.65
N ILE A 99 1.21 3.58 -27.14
CA ILE A 99 2.19 4.45 -26.48
C ILE A 99 1.65 4.95 -25.13
N GLY A 100 0.37 5.39 -25.08
CA GLY A 100 -0.27 5.84 -23.85
C GLY A 100 -0.30 4.78 -22.76
N THR A 101 -0.71 3.55 -23.12
CA THR A 101 -0.74 2.41 -22.21
C THR A 101 0.66 2.02 -21.75
N LEU A 102 1.67 2.08 -22.63
CA LEU A 102 3.06 1.85 -22.27
C LEU A 102 3.57 2.87 -21.23
N ILE A 103 3.26 4.16 -21.41
CA ILE A 103 3.63 5.21 -20.44
C ILE A 103 2.99 4.95 -19.08
N ILE A 104 1.70 4.61 -19.05
CA ILE A 104 0.99 4.27 -17.81
C ILE A 104 1.62 3.05 -17.15
N TYR A 105 1.95 2.01 -17.92
CA TYR A 105 2.58 0.79 -17.41
C TYR A 105 3.97 1.05 -16.83
N ILE A 106 4.83 1.79 -17.54
CA ILE A 106 6.16 2.17 -17.03
C ILE A 106 6.03 2.99 -15.75
N SER A 107 5.08 3.93 -15.72
CA SER A 107 4.83 4.76 -14.54
C SER A 107 4.32 3.93 -13.36
N TYR A 108 3.48 2.92 -13.62
CA TYR A 108 3.02 1.96 -12.62
C TYR A 108 4.19 1.16 -12.04
N LEU A 109 5.09 0.64 -12.88
CA LEU A 109 6.29 -0.07 -12.42
C LEU A 109 7.18 0.84 -11.56
N MET A 110 7.40 2.09 -11.99
CA MET A 110 8.17 3.06 -11.21
C MET A 110 7.52 3.34 -9.85
N MET A 111 6.18 3.49 -9.83
CA MET A 111 5.41 3.69 -8.60
C MET A 111 5.46 2.48 -7.67
N ARG A 112 5.55 1.28 -8.23
CA ARG A 112 5.60 0.03 -7.46
C ARG A 112 6.98 -0.22 -6.86
N PHE A 113 8.06 0.00 -7.61
CA PHE A 113 9.39 -0.44 -7.22
C PHE A 113 10.30 0.69 -6.72
N ALA A 114 10.24 1.88 -7.32
CA ALA A 114 11.14 2.98 -6.95
C ALA A 114 10.52 3.91 -5.90
N TYR A 115 9.24 4.26 -6.08
CA TYR A 115 8.55 5.24 -5.25
C TYR A 115 8.46 4.90 -3.75
N PRO A 116 8.24 3.64 -3.31
CA PRO A 116 8.08 3.33 -1.89
C PRO A 116 9.27 3.79 -1.05
N THR A 117 10.48 3.69 -1.58
CA THR A 117 11.70 4.14 -0.88
C THR A 117 11.71 5.66 -0.65
N THR A 118 11.22 6.43 -1.62
CA THR A 118 11.12 7.90 -1.51
C THR A 118 10.00 8.31 -0.55
N LEU A 119 8.88 7.59 -0.57
CA LEU A 119 7.76 7.81 0.33
C LEU A 119 8.15 7.51 1.78
N GLU A 120 8.84 6.40 2.02
CA GLU A 120 9.34 6.03 3.35
C GLU A 120 10.26 7.10 3.94
N LYS A 121 11.19 7.65 3.13
CA LYS A 121 12.06 8.76 3.56
C LYS A 121 11.26 10.01 3.93
N LYS A 122 10.24 10.37 3.14
CA LYS A 122 9.35 11.50 3.48
C LYS A 122 8.60 11.23 4.77
N MET A 123 8.05 10.03 4.95
CA MET A 123 7.29 9.64 6.13
C MET A 123 8.16 9.65 7.40
N LYS A 124 9.34 9.02 7.36
CA LYS A 124 10.31 9.02 8.48
C LYS A 124 10.69 10.44 8.91
N LYS A 125 10.86 11.35 7.95
CA LYS A 125 11.12 12.77 8.25
C LYS A 125 10.02 13.40 9.13
N TRP A 126 8.75 13.06 8.92
CA TRP A 126 7.65 13.62 9.71
C TRP A 126 7.41 12.88 11.01
N ARG A 127 7.60 11.56 11.03
CA ARG A 127 7.53 10.73 12.25
C ARG A 127 8.50 11.25 13.32
N TYR A 128 9.79 11.31 12.99
CA TYR A 128 10.86 11.68 13.92
C TYR A 128 11.14 13.20 14.01
N LYS A 129 10.26 14.04 13.48
CA LYS A 129 10.41 15.49 13.68
C LYS A 129 10.03 15.82 15.13
N PRO A 130 10.89 16.53 15.89
CA PRO A 130 10.60 16.87 17.28
C PRO A 130 9.24 17.54 17.45
N ARG A 131 8.47 17.05 18.43
CA ARG A 131 7.15 17.61 18.74
C ARG A 131 7.28 18.82 19.64
N VAL A 132 6.25 19.65 19.60
CA VAL A 132 6.16 20.83 20.43
C VAL A 132 4.92 20.65 21.28
N ASN A 133 5.07 20.68 22.59
CA ASN A 133 3.95 20.55 23.50
C ASN A 133 2.99 21.72 23.26
N SER A 134 1.71 21.40 23.01
CA SER A 134 0.69 22.40 22.71
C SER A 134 0.36 23.31 23.89
N LYS A 135 0.67 22.89 25.12
CA LYS A 135 0.39 23.65 26.35
C LYS A 135 1.53 24.60 26.70
N THR A 136 2.78 24.15 26.59
CA THR A 136 3.97 24.88 27.05
C THR A 136 4.74 25.53 25.91
N GLY A 137 4.64 24.99 24.70
CA GLY A 137 5.48 25.37 23.57
C GLY A 137 6.90 24.80 23.61
N HIS A 138 7.21 23.94 24.58
CA HIS A 138 8.53 23.32 24.70
C HIS A 138 8.70 22.17 23.71
N THR A 139 9.95 21.91 23.31
CA THR A 139 10.27 20.79 22.44
C THR A 139 10.25 19.50 23.25
N MET A 140 9.51 18.51 22.78
CA MET A 140 9.39 17.21 23.43
C MET A 140 10.52 16.29 22.99
N LYS A 141 11.01 15.46 23.92
CA LYS A 141 11.97 14.39 23.67
C LYS A 141 11.21 13.13 23.23
N LEU A 142 11.70 12.46 22.20
CA LEU A 142 11.27 11.11 21.84
C LEU A 142 12.00 10.13 22.76
N LEU A 143 11.25 9.28 23.45
CA LEU A 143 11.80 8.22 24.28
C LEU A 143 12.33 7.07 23.40
N SER A 144 13.29 6.31 23.93
CA SER A 144 13.63 5.01 23.33
C SER A 144 12.61 3.94 23.71
N GLU A 145 12.57 2.84 22.97
CA GLU A 145 11.73 1.65 23.23
C GLU A 145 11.79 1.20 24.70
N ASP A 146 12.98 1.12 25.30
CA ASP A 146 13.12 0.68 26.70
C ASP A 146 12.63 1.75 27.72
N GLU A 147 12.58 3.02 27.33
CA GLU A 147 12.15 4.14 28.19
C GLU A 147 10.63 4.33 28.13
N GLU A 148 9.99 3.95 27.03
CA GLU A 148 8.58 4.26 26.78
C GLU A 148 7.59 3.28 27.41
N ASP A 149 8.01 2.04 27.69
CA ASP A 149 7.18 1.00 28.33
C ASP A 149 6.42 1.50 29.58
N VAL A 150 7.06 2.37 30.37
CA VAL A 150 6.49 2.94 31.61
C VAL A 150 5.26 3.82 31.32
N HIS A 151 5.16 4.35 30.10
CA HIS A 151 4.07 5.21 29.65
C HIS A 151 3.01 4.47 28.82
N LEU A 152 3.26 3.21 28.44
CA LEU A 152 2.36 2.40 27.64
C LEU A 152 1.52 1.48 28.53
N ASP A 153 0.23 1.37 28.22
CA ASP A 153 -0.65 0.39 28.87
C ASP A 153 -0.26 -1.04 28.45
N GLU A 154 -0.55 -2.04 29.29
CA GLU A 154 -0.23 -3.46 29.01
C GLU A 154 -0.74 -3.93 27.63
N GLY A 155 -1.88 -3.42 27.18
CA GLY A 155 -2.43 -3.76 25.88
C GLY A 155 -1.69 -3.12 24.70
N MET A 156 -1.09 -1.94 24.90
CA MET A 156 -0.22 -1.28 23.90
C MET A 156 1.10 -2.03 23.79
N GLN A 157 1.73 -2.34 24.92
CA GLN A 157 2.92 -3.20 24.98
C GLN A 157 2.64 -4.56 24.33
N ALA A 158 1.46 -5.14 24.55
CA ALA A 158 1.08 -6.39 23.89
C ALA A 158 0.94 -6.26 22.36
N GLU A 159 0.57 -5.09 21.83
CA GLU A 159 0.55 -4.82 20.38
C GLU A 159 1.97 -4.68 19.79
N GLU A 160 2.92 -4.12 20.55
CA GLU A 160 4.34 -4.01 20.20
C GLU A 160 5.08 -5.35 20.27
N ASN A 161 4.85 -6.13 21.33
CA ASN A 161 5.40 -7.47 21.50
C ASN A 161 5.03 -8.40 20.35
N VAL A 162 3.89 -8.15 19.69
CA VAL A 162 3.47 -8.89 18.50
C VAL A 162 3.81 -8.20 17.18
N PHE A 163 4.53 -7.08 17.23
CA PHE A 163 4.98 -6.20 16.14
C PHE A 163 3.84 -5.70 15.26
N SER A 164 2.63 -5.56 15.81
CA SER A 164 1.43 -5.17 15.05
C SER A 164 1.26 -3.67 14.94
N VAL A 165 1.73 -2.98 15.95
CA VAL A 165 1.67 -1.54 16.16
C VAL A 165 2.99 -1.17 16.81
N ASP A 166 3.43 0.03 16.50
CA ASP A 166 4.67 0.63 16.95
C ASP A 166 4.26 1.99 17.52
N TYR A 167 4.47 2.22 18.81
CA TYR A 167 4.13 3.47 19.48
C TYR A 167 5.38 4.34 19.60
N ASP A 168 5.25 5.63 19.29
CA ASP A 168 6.28 6.61 19.66
C ASP A 168 5.77 7.39 20.87
N VAL A 169 6.52 7.38 21.98
CA VAL A 169 6.21 8.22 23.15
C VAL A 169 7.07 9.49 23.19
N TRP A 170 6.40 10.64 23.14
CA TRP A 170 7.01 11.96 23.28
C TRP A 170 6.74 12.52 24.68
N VAL A 171 7.78 13.00 25.35
CA VAL A 171 7.68 13.59 26.69
C VAL A 171 8.24 15.01 26.73
N ASP A 172 7.51 15.92 27.33
CA ASP A 172 8.02 17.23 27.73
C ASP A 172 8.73 17.07 29.09
N GLU A 173 10.07 17.12 29.10
CA GLU A 173 10.87 16.89 30.31
C GLU A 173 10.64 17.93 31.41
N GLU A 174 10.15 19.13 31.07
CA GLU A 174 9.91 20.18 32.07
C GLU A 174 8.58 20.02 32.79
N THR A 175 7.55 19.51 32.10
CA THR A 175 6.19 19.40 32.65
C THR A 175 5.72 17.97 32.91
N GLY A 176 6.40 16.98 32.34
CA GLY A 176 5.99 15.58 32.37
C GLY A 176 4.79 15.28 31.47
N ASP A 177 4.38 16.21 30.59
CA ASP A 177 3.32 15.96 29.62
C ASP A 177 3.77 14.90 28.59
N VAL A 178 2.92 13.89 28.39
CA VAL A 178 3.19 12.76 27.49
C VAL A 178 2.25 12.81 26.28
N GLN A 179 2.80 12.59 25.09
CA GLN A 179 2.08 12.43 23.83
C GLN A 179 2.46 11.10 23.19
N ILE A 180 1.50 10.19 23.08
CA ILE A 180 1.67 8.85 22.50
C ILE A 180 1.14 8.86 21.06
N GLU A 181 1.95 8.45 20.08
CA GLU A 181 1.57 8.37 18.68
C GLU A 181 1.63 6.94 18.15
N LYS A 182 0.58 6.52 17.42
CA LYS A 182 0.44 5.14 16.93
C LYS A 182 0.86 4.99 15.46
N TYR A 183 1.79 4.08 15.18
CA TYR A 183 2.28 3.73 13.84
C TYR A 183 1.99 2.26 13.48
N PRO A 184 1.88 1.93 12.17
CA PRO A 184 1.73 0.54 11.75
C PRO A 184 3.04 -0.23 11.99
N GLY A 185 2.95 -1.37 12.69
CA GLY A 185 4.10 -2.26 12.92
C GLY A 185 4.48 -3.11 11.70
N HIS A 186 5.45 -3.99 11.89
CA HIS A 186 6.01 -4.86 10.85
C HIS A 186 5.11 -6.06 10.52
N LEU A 187 4.34 -6.57 11.49
CA LEU A 187 3.49 -7.74 11.36
C LEU A 187 2.01 -7.36 11.23
N ILE A 188 1.27 -8.17 10.46
CA ILE A 188 -0.18 -8.02 10.39
C ILE A 188 -0.81 -8.80 11.54
N ALA A 189 -1.54 -8.09 12.39
CA ALA A 189 -2.44 -8.69 13.36
C ALA A 189 -3.82 -8.04 13.29
N TYR A 190 -4.85 -8.84 13.49
CA TYR A 190 -6.23 -8.38 13.44
C TYR A 190 -6.62 -7.75 14.79
N GLN A 191 -7.60 -6.84 14.73
CA GLN A 191 -8.20 -6.32 15.93
C GLN A 191 -9.03 -7.40 16.63
N CYS A 192 -8.79 -7.61 17.92
CA CYS A 192 -9.61 -8.49 18.74
C CYS A 192 -10.89 -7.77 19.17
N ASN A 193 -12.09 -8.27 18.83
CA ASN A 193 -13.33 -7.61 19.29
C ASN A 193 -13.63 -7.86 20.77
N SER A 194 -12.80 -8.64 21.49
CA SER A 194 -12.98 -8.86 22.93
C SER A 194 -12.24 -7.79 23.75
N CYS A 195 -10.99 -7.47 23.42
CA CYS A 195 -10.18 -6.47 24.14
C CYS A 195 -9.92 -5.17 23.34
N GLY A 196 -10.18 -5.14 22.04
CA GLY A 196 -9.98 -3.96 21.19
C GLY A 196 -8.57 -3.81 20.61
N PHE A 197 -7.57 -4.53 21.12
CA PHE A 197 -6.17 -4.47 20.64
C PHE A 197 -5.93 -5.31 19.38
N LYS A 198 -4.97 -4.90 18.56
CA LYS A 198 -4.49 -5.55 17.34
C LYS A 198 -3.53 -6.70 17.63
N THR A 199 -3.93 -7.63 18.49
CA THR A 199 -3.08 -8.76 18.89
C THR A 199 -3.61 -10.11 18.42
N MET A 200 -4.62 -10.14 17.56
CA MET A 200 -5.22 -11.38 17.03
C MET A 200 -4.38 -11.93 15.88
N LYS A 201 -3.71 -13.07 16.10
CA LYS A 201 -2.89 -13.77 15.11
C LYS A 201 -3.55 -15.08 14.67
N LEU A 202 -3.26 -15.50 13.44
CA LEU A 202 -3.62 -16.83 12.95
C LEU A 202 -2.70 -17.85 13.62
N ILE A 203 -3.27 -18.86 14.29
CA ILE A 203 -2.51 -19.89 15.01
C ILE A 203 -2.52 -21.21 14.24
N LYS A 204 -3.66 -21.56 13.65
CA LYS A 204 -3.83 -22.85 12.97
C LYS A 204 -4.83 -22.72 11.84
N GLU A 205 -4.52 -23.37 10.72
CA GLU A 205 -5.47 -23.65 9.65
C GLU A 205 -5.76 -25.14 9.62
N GLU A 206 -7.03 -25.50 9.44
CA GLU A 206 -7.47 -26.90 9.43
C GLU A 206 -8.46 -27.12 8.31
N ILE A 207 -8.16 -28.06 7.42
CA ILE A 207 -9.08 -28.47 6.35
C ILE A 207 -10.12 -29.41 6.98
N VAL A 208 -11.36 -28.95 7.07
CA VAL A 208 -12.48 -29.74 7.61
C VAL A 208 -13.08 -30.62 6.53
N ILE A 209 -13.21 -30.07 5.32
CA ILE A 209 -13.69 -30.78 4.14
C ILE A 209 -12.62 -30.63 3.08
N ALA A 210 -12.00 -31.74 2.69
CA ALA A 210 -11.02 -31.73 1.62
C ALA A 210 -11.69 -31.31 0.31
N PRO A 211 -11.10 -30.38 -0.46
CA PRO A 211 -11.59 -30.04 -1.79
C PRO A 211 -11.51 -31.27 -2.69
N THR A 212 -12.51 -31.45 -3.55
CA THR A 212 -12.50 -32.48 -4.60
C THR A 212 -12.44 -31.80 -5.97
N GLU A 213 -12.37 -32.55 -7.05
CA GLU A 213 -12.42 -31.98 -8.41
C GLU A 213 -13.78 -31.33 -8.75
N HIS A 214 -14.83 -31.73 -8.04
CA HIS A 214 -16.21 -31.36 -8.34
C HIS A 214 -16.85 -30.45 -7.29
N ALA A 215 -16.30 -30.42 -6.08
CA ALA A 215 -16.81 -29.63 -4.97
C ALA A 215 -15.68 -28.87 -4.26
N ASP A 216 -15.99 -27.63 -3.87
CA ASP A 216 -15.13 -26.84 -3.01
C ASP A 216 -14.93 -27.55 -1.65
N GLY A 217 -13.74 -27.38 -1.10
CA GLY A 217 -13.44 -27.78 0.27
C GLY A 217 -13.83 -26.68 1.27
N GLU A 218 -13.67 -26.99 2.54
CA GLU A 218 -13.84 -26.05 3.63
C GLU A 218 -12.64 -26.12 4.58
N MET A 219 -12.10 -24.96 4.92
CA MET A 219 -11.01 -24.80 5.87
C MET A 219 -11.45 -23.85 6.99
N ILE A 220 -11.12 -24.21 8.21
CA ILE A 220 -11.27 -23.35 9.38
C ILE A 220 -9.92 -22.70 9.69
N LYS A 221 -9.92 -21.37 9.71
CA LYS A 221 -8.80 -20.56 10.23
C LYS A 221 -9.05 -20.22 11.68
N ASN A 222 -8.17 -20.68 12.57
CA ASN A 222 -8.24 -20.46 14.01
C ASN A 222 -7.28 -19.33 14.40
N TYR A 223 -7.85 -18.29 14.98
CA TYR A 223 -7.15 -17.12 15.47
C TYR A 223 -7.15 -17.09 16.99
N GLN A 224 -6.08 -16.54 17.55
CA GLN A 224 -5.96 -16.29 18.99
C GLN A 224 -5.38 -14.90 19.23
N CYS A 225 -5.97 -14.20 20.18
CA CYS A 225 -5.47 -12.93 20.69
C CYS A 225 -4.31 -13.17 21.65
N ASN A 226 -3.15 -12.55 21.41
CA ASN A 226 -2.00 -12.67 22.31
C ASN A 226 -2.23 -12.02 23.67
N TYR A 227 -3.03 -10.95 23.72
CA TYR A 227 -3.29 -10.22 24.98
C TYR A 227 -4.34 -10.92 25.86
N CYS A 228 -5.59 -11.04 25.38
CA CYS A 228 -6.68 -11.59 26.20
C CYS A 228 -6.94 -13.10 25.98
N SER A 229 -6.12 -13.79 25.19
CA SER A 229 -6.28 -15.22 24.85
C SER A 229 -7.61 -15.60 24.20
N ALA A 230 -8.43 -14.62 23.78
CA ALA A 230 -9.68 -14.88 23.07
C ALA A 230 -9.42 -15.64 21.77
N LYS A 231 -10.17 -16.73 21.55
CA LYS A 231 -10.08 -17.59 20.37
C LYS A 231 -11.24 -17.31 19.42
N ARG A 232 -10.97 -17.35 18.12
CA ARG A 232 -11.98 -17.22 17.07
C ARG A 232 -11.67 -18.12 15.91
N SER A 233 -12.72 -18.57 15.24
CA SER A 233 -12.60 -19.42 14.08
C SER A 233 -13.39 -18.82 12.93
N LYS A 234 -12.80 -18.82 11.73
CA LYS A 234 -13.46 -18.38 10.51
C LYS A 234 -13.40 -19.50 9.49
N THR A 235 -14.57 -19.96 9.05
CA THR A 235 -14.66 -20.89 7.93
C THR A 235 -14.42 -20.14 6.63
N VAL A 236 -13.55 -20.69 5.80
CA VAL A 236 -13.17 -20.19 4.48
C VAL A 236 -13.33 -21.34 3.49
N LYS A 237 -13.94 -21.06 2.34
CA LYS A 237 -14.04 -22.04 1.26
C LYS A 237 -12.69 -22.23 0.59
N VAL A 238 -12.32 -23.49 0.35
CA VAL A 238 -11.13 -23.87 -0.39
C VAL A 238 -11.58 -24.23 -1.80
N ALA A 239 -10.96 -23.63 -2.81
CA ALA A 239 -11.31 -23.93 -4.20
C ALA A 239 -11.14 -25.43 -4.50
N LYS A 240 -12.06 -25.98 -5.30
CA LYS A 240 -11.95 -27.34 -5.86
C LYS A 240 -10.59 -27.63 -6.51
N LEU A 241 -10.20 -28.89 -6.51
CA LEU A 241 -8.95 -29.35 -7.13
C LEU A 241 -9.01 -29.18 -8.66
N SER A 242 -7.92 -28.73 -9.26
CA SER A 242 -7.80 -28.64 -10.72
C SER A 242 -7.49 -30.02 -11.30
N GLN A 243 -8.26 -30.45 -12.31
CA GLN A 243 -8.08 -31.74 -13.00
C GLN A 243 -6.82 -31.79 -13.88
N SER A 244 -6.24 -30.65 -14.22
CA SER A 244 -4.99 -30.54 -14.97
C SER A 244 -4.20 -29.30 -14.56
N GLU A 245 -2.87 -29.36 -14.63
CA GLU A 245 -2.00 -28.19 -14.43
C GLU A 245 -2.35 -27.05 -15.40
N SER A 246 -2.86 -27.36 -16.59
CA SER A 246 -3.30 -26.39 -17.59
C SER A 246 -4.56 -25.60 -17.20
N HIS A 247 -5.33 -26.06 -16.21
CA HIS A 247 -6.52 -25.38 -15.69
C HIS A 247 -6.24 -24.52 -14.45
N TYR A 248 -5.08 -24.67 -13.81
CA TYR A 248 -4.64 -23.79 -12.73
C TYR A 248 -4.02 -22.53 -13.34
N LYS A 249 -4.86 -21.55 -13.70
CA LYS A 249 -4.38 -20.19 -13.93
C LYS A 249 -4.24 -19.55 -12.56
N LEU A 250 -3.00 -19.40 -12.07
CA LEU A 250 -2.74 -18.35 -11.08
C LEU A 250 -3.43 -17.09 -11.61
N PRO A 251 -4.18 -16.35 -10.77
CA PRO A 251 -4.59 -15.01 -11.13
C PRO A 251 -3.35 -14.31 -11.70
N ALA A 252 -3.47 -13.69 -12.88
CA ALA A 252 -2.36 -12.97 -13.49
C ALA A 252 -1.75 -11.93 -12.51
N HIS A 253 -2.54 -11.56 -11.50
CA HIS A 253 -2.17 -10.75 -10.35
C HIS A 253 -2.74 -11.40 -9.07
N LEU A 254 -1.95 -12.22 -8.36
CA LEU A 254 -2.21 -12.47 -6.93
C LEU A 254 -1.86 -11.17 -6.19
N HIS A 255 -2.86 -10.44 -5.75
CA HIS A 255 -2.63 -9.21 -4.99
C HIS A 255 -2.49 -9.51 -3.50
N PHE A 256 -1.24 -9.55 -3.03
CA PHE A 256 -0.86 -9.19 -1.66
C PHE A 256 0.18 -8.06 -1.69
N LYS A 257 0.14 -7.23 -0.65
CA LYS A 257 0.77 -5.90 -0.59
C LYS A 257 2.27 -6.02 -0.27
N ASN A 258 3.14 -6.14 -1.28
CA ASN A 258 4.43 -5.42 -1.41
C ASN A 258 5.57 -6.12 -2.19
N GLU A 259 5.55 -7.41 -2.54
CA GLU A 259 6.62 -8.00 -3.39
C GLU A 259 6.02 -9.01 -4.37
N GLU A 260 6.25 -8.84 -5.68
CA GLU A 260 5.62 -9.65 -6.75
C GLU A 260 6.24 -11.05 -6.92
N LYS A 261 7.20 -11.42 -6.07
CA LYS A 261 7.88 -12.72 -6.06
C LYS A 261 7.88 -13.41 -4.71
N VAL A 262 7.33 -12.76 -3.68
CA VAL A 262 7.32 -13.27 -2.31
C VAL A 262 5.92 -13.05 -1.78
N ASP A 263 5.11 -14.11 -1.86
CA ASP A 263 3.71 -14.08 -1.44
C ASP A 263 3.58 -14.03 0.09
N LEU A 264 4.52 -14.66 0.79
CA LEU A 264 4.61 -14.77 2.24
C LEU A 264 6.04 -15.20 2.60
N VAL A 265 6.67 -14.54 3.57
CA VAL A 265 7.89 -15.05 4.20
C VAL A 265 7.47 -15.69 5.52
N SER A 266 7.67 -17.00 5.65
CA SER A 266 7.49 -17.70 6.92
C SER A 266 8.87 -17.93 7.55
N LEU A 267 9.13 -17.28 8.69
CA LEU A 267 10.31 -17.54 9.50
C LEU A 267 9.93 -18.48 10.64
N GLU A 268 10.56 -19.63 10.69
CA GLU A 268 10.44 -20.60 11.77
C GLU A 268 11.72 -20.55 12.61
N ILE A 269 11.61 -20.04 13.83
CA ILE A 269 12.74 -19.90 14.76
C ILE A 269 12.68 -21.04 15.76
N HIS A 270 13.68 -21.92 15.70
CA HIS A 270 13.90 -23.00 16.65
C HIS A 270 14.74 -22.50 17.83
N ILE A 271 14.17 -22.51 19.02
CA ILE A 271 14.85 -22.11 20.26
C ILE A 271 15.53 -23.35 20.85
N SER A 272 16.66 -23.18 21.54
CA SER A 272 17.43 -24.26 22.21
C SER A 272 16.60 -25.10 23.19
N THR A 273 15.48 -24.56 23.68
CA THR A 273 14.51 -25.21 24.56
C THR A 273 13.59 -26.20 23.84
N GLY A 274 13.73 -26.37 22.52
CA GLY A 274 12.89 -27.24 21.69
C GLY A 274 11.54 -26.62 21.28
N LYS A 275 11.29 -25.35 21.66
CA LYS A 275 10.12 -24.58 21.20
C LYS A 275 10.37 -24.00 19.81
N THR A 276 9.34 -23.98 18.98
CA THR A 276 9.39 -23.39 17.64
C THR A 276 8.38 -22.23 17.53
N ARG A 277 8.81 -21.07 17.03
CA ARG A 277 7.94 -19.91 16.78
C ARG A 277 7.90 -19.62 15.27
N MET A 278 6.69 -19.51 14.70
CA MET A 278 6.48 -19.21 13.28
C MET A 278 5.97 -17.77 13.12
N PHE A 279 6.61 -17.00 12.22
CA PHE A 279 6.27 -15.61 11.92
C PHE A 279 6.04 -15.43 10.43
N GLU A 280 5.04 -14.64 10.07
CA GLU A 280 4.62 -14.39 8.69
C GLU A 280 4.81 -12.92 8.30
N PHE A 281 5.55 -12.67 7.22
CA PHE A 281 5.82 -11.33 6.70
C PHE A 281 5.36 -11.21 5.26
N ASN A 282 4.97 -9.99 4.86
CA ASN A 282 4.55 -9.72 3.48
C ASN A 282 5.70 -9.29 2.57
N SER A 283 6.91 -9.16 3.12
CA SER A 283 8.11 -8.84 2.36
C SER A 283 9.36 -9.37 3.05
N THR A 284 10.38 -9.61 2.24
CA THR A 284 11.72 -9.97 2.73
C THR A 284 12.34 -8.86 3.58
N LYS A 285 12.03 -7.59 3.27
CA LYS A 285 12.46 -6.44 4.07
C LYS A 285 11.87 -6.46 5.48
N GLN A 286 10.56 -6.71 5.62
CA GLN A 286 9.91 -6.79 6.94
C GLN A 286 10.50 -7.93 7.78
N ALA A 287 10.70 -9.10 7.16
CA ALA A 287 11.36 -10.23 7.81
C ALA A 287 12.79 -9.89 8.28
N SER A 288 13.55 -9.17 7.46
CA SER A 288 14.91 -8.72 7.82
C SER A 288 14.95 -7.67 8.92
N GLU A 289 13.99 -6.74 8.97
CA GLU A 289 13.88 -5.74 10.05
C GLU A 289 13.51 -6.43 11.36
N PHE A 290 12.50 -7.30 11.34
CA PHE A 290 12.13 -8.13 12.49
C PHE A 290 13.30 -8.95 13.04
N LEU A 291 14.10 -9.58 12.17
CA LEU A 291 15.26 -10.37 12.63
C LEU A 291 16.35 -9.54 13.31
N LYS A 292 16.41 -8.21 13.09
CA LYS A 292 17.37 -7.34 13.80
C LYS A 292 16.90 -7.00 15.21
N GLU A 293 15.59 -6.98 15.42
CA GLU A 293 14.95 -6.60 16.68
C GLU A 293 14.59 -7.83 17.54
N PHE A 294 14.45 -9.00 16.90
CA PHE A 294 14.08 -10.23 17.58
C PHE A 294 15.12 -10.63 18.63
N LYS A 295 14.74 -10.50 19.91
CA LYS A 295 15.49 -11.04 21.05
C LYS A 295 14.79 -12.30 21.53
N VAL A 296 15.57 -13.33 21.87
CA VAL A 296 15.04 -14.51 22.55
C VAL A 296 14.75 -14.10 23.99
N GLU A 297 13.48 -14.03 24.38
CA GLU A 297 13.10 -13.92 25.78
C GLU A 297 13.64 -15.14 26.52
N GLU A 298 14.64 -14.94 27.39
CA GLU A 298 15.07 -15.93 28.37
C GLU A 298 13.98 -15.99 29.47
N GLU A 299 13.01 -16.87 29.29
CA GLU A 299 12.19 -17.41 30.41
C GLU A 299 12.91 -18.58 31.08
#